data_AF-A0A7Z9P1P4-F1
#
_entry.id   AF-A0A7Z9P1P4-F1
#
_cell.length_a   1.000
_cell.length_b   1.000
_cell.length_c   1.000
_cell.angle_alpha   90.00
_cell.angle_beta   90.00
_cell.angle_gamma   90.00
#
_symmetry.space_group_name_H-M   'P 1'
#
loop_
_entity.id
_entity.type
_entity.pdbx_description
1 polymer ?
#
loop_
_entity_poly.entity_id
_entity_poly.type
_entity_poly.pdbx_seq_one_letter_code
_entity_poly.pdbx_strand_id
1 'polypeptide(L)'
;MKKLTTILFGTFLLTSLLFAQGCGQPSNETMLERGNYAMWQGRWSDAAEDFDKAAKLHPGDWEAQFHLGKCYMELGNPEAAAQSLAIAESLKPYNTEVADLYAEALLQSDKQDKLYSYLFGRAQSQQTVRAWIKFAEYAMELDDPDSATNAINTAIALSDGTDIAPLVIAATFAERLGDDTLAITYWKQAWIIEPTNSEITNAIRSYGEVPGPTMTGVDDTE
;
A
#
# COMPACT_ATOMS: atom_id res chain seq x y z
N MET A 1 39.95 87.82 0.06
CA MET A 1 38.61 87.18 0.00
C MET A 1 38.76 85.71 -0.37
N LYS A 2 38.86 84.84 0.64
CA LYS A 2 38.53 83.39 0.60
C LYS A 2 38.20 83.04 2.06
N LYS A 3 36.95 82.67 2.35
CA LYS A 3 36.55 82.20 3.69
C LYS A 3 36.50 80.68 3.67
N LEU A 4 37.24 80.09 4.62
CA LEU A 4 37.11 78.71 5.07
C LEU A 4 35.75 78.54 5.74
N THR A 5 35.02 77.47 5.43
CA THR A 5 33.89 76.99 6.23
C THR A 5 33.93 75.49 6.30
N THR A 6 34.31 75.02 7.49
CA THR A 6 34.19 73.66 8.01
C THR A 6 32.73 73.24 8.04
N ILE A 7 32.39 72.06 7.51
CA ILE A 7 31.09 71.40 7.73
C ILE A 7 31.36 70.02 8.29
N LEU A 8 30.81 69.80 9.48
CA LEU A 8 30.89 68.61 10.32
C LEU A 8 29.46 68.09 10.48
N PHE A 9 29.11 66.96 9.88
CA PHE A 9 27.85 66.21 10.08
C PHE A 9 28.05 64.86 9.37
N GLY A 10 27.77 63.68 9.89
CA GLY A 10 27.15 63.19 11.11
C GLY A 10 27.11 61.68 10.89
N THR A 11 27.61 60.89 11.84
CA THR A 11 27.73 59.43 11.72
C THR A 11 26.35 58.79 11.65
N PHE A 12 26.05 58.15 10.53
CA PHE A 12 24.81 57.41 10.29
C PHE A 12 24.89 56.11 11.11
N LEU A 13 24.15 56.08 12.23
CA LEU A 13 24.00 54.87 13.05
C LEU A 13 23.17 53.87 12.24
N LEU A 14 23.85 52.87 11.68
CA LEU A 14 23.24 51.69 11.07
C LEU A 14 22.63 50.85 12.20
N THR A 15 21.36 51.07 12.53
CA THR A 15 20.62 50.15 13.40
C THR A 15 20.26 48.91 12.58
N SER A 16 21.13 47.91 12.65
CA SER A 16 20.84 46.54 12.23
C SER A 16 19.69 46.01 13.08
N LEU A 17 18.48 45.97 12.50
CA LEU A 17 17.41 45.12 12.99
C LEU A 17 17.88 43.66 12.84
N LEU A 18 18.40 43.12 13.93
CA LEU A 18 18.52 41.68 14.16
C LEU A 18 17.11 41.10 14.11
N PHE A 19 16.80 40.40 13.02
CA PHE A 19 15.65 39.52 12.96
C PHE A 19 15.81 38.47 14.07
N ALA A 20 14.98 38.59 15.10
CA ALA A 20 14.77 37.54 16.08
C ALA A 20 14.01 36.37 15.42
N GLN A 21 14.71 35.60 14.57
CA GLN A 21 14.28 34.27 14.14
C GLN A 21 14.86 33.28 15.15
N GLY A 22 14.25 33.21 16.31
CA GLY A 22 14.76 32.47 17.47
C GLY A 22 13.66 31.92 18.36
N CYS A 23 12.55 31.48 17.76
CA CYS A 23 11.69 30.44 18.34
C CYS A 23 11.72 29.31 17.32
N GLY A 24 12.55 28.31 17.59
CA GLY A 24 12.91 27.25 16.64
C GLY A 24 11.66 26.52 16.15
N GLN A 25 11.50 26.44 14.83
CA GLN A 25 10.57 25.48 14.24
C GLN A 25 10.90 24.10 14.82
N PRO A 26 9.90 23.29 15.23
CA PRO A 26 10.15 21.92 15.67
C PRO A 26 10.99 21.19 14.61
N SER A 27 11.93 20.34 15.03
CA SER A 27 12.61 19.48 14.06
C SER A 27 11.57 18.56 13.41
N ASN A 28 11.88 18.08 12.19
CA ASN A 28 11.02 17.11 11.53
C ASN A 28 10.77 15.88 12.43
N GLU A 29 11.80 15.37 13.10
CA GLU A 29 11.69 14.29 14.09
C GLU A 29 10.65 14.59 15.19
N THR A 30 10.68 15.80 15.77
CA THR A 30 9.67 16.20 16.77
C THR A 30 8.25 16.26 16.19
N MET A 31 8.11 16.67 14.92
CA MET A 31 6.80 16.65 14.25
C MET A 31 6.32 15.22 14.03
N LEU A 32 7.19 14.31 13.58
CA LEU A 32 6.86 12.89 13.41
C LEU A 32 6.45 12.23 14.73
N GLU A 33 7.20 12.46 15.80
CA GLU A 33 6.88 11.91 17.14
C GLU A 33 5.52 12.42 17.65
N ARG A 34 5.25 13.72 17.50
CA ARG A 34 3.98 14.31 17.91
C ARG A 34 2.81 13.79 17.06
N GLY A 35 3.03 13.66 15.75
CA GLY A 35 2.06 13.08 14.82
C GLY A 35 1.75 11.61 15.17
N ASN A 36 2.78 10.81 15.42
CA ASN A 36 2.64 9.41 15.85
C ASN A 36 1.87 9.28 17.17
N TYR A 37 2.18 10.15 18.15
CA TYR A 37 1.45 10.19 19.41
C TYR A 37 -0.02 10.59 19.21
N ALA A 38 -0.31 11.54 18.33
CA ALA A 38 -1.67 11.94 17.98
C ALA A 38 -2.43 10.82 17.26
N MET A 39 -1.81 10.08 16.33
CA MET A 39 -2.38 8.88 15.70
C MET A 39 -2.73 7.81 16.73
N TRP A 40 -1.81 7.51 17.65
CA TRP A 40 -2.06 6.54 18.71
C TRP A 40 -3.26 6.91 19.59
N GLN A 41 -3.52 8.21 19.74
CA GLN A 41 -4.67 8.76 20.46
C GLN A 41 -5.95 8.88 19.59
N GLY A 42 -5.92 8.48 18.32
CA GLY A 42 -7.04 8.64 17.37
C GLY A 42 -7.31 10.08 16.98
N ARG A 43 -6.40 11.02 17.27
CA ARG A 43 -6.51 12.43 16.87
C ARG A 43 -5.94 12.61 15.46
N TRP A 44 -6.64 12.05 14.49
CA TRP A 44 -6.20 11.98 13.09
C TRP A 44 -5.97 13.36 12.45
N SER A 45 -6.78 14.36 12.80
CA SER A 45 -6.60 15.73 12.30
C SER A 45 -5.32 16.39 12.82
N ASP A 46 -5.03 16.24 14.12
CA ASP A 46 -3.81 16.79 14.73
C ASP A 46 -2.57 16.11 14.14
N ALA A 47 -2.65 14.78 13.98
CA ALA A 47 -1.60 13.98 13.37
C ALA A 47 -1.33 14.42 11.93
N ALA A 48 -2.38 14.60 11.12
CA ALA A 48 -2.25 15.06 9.74
C ALA A 48 -1.56 16.43 9.66
N GLU A 49 -1.86 17.36 10.56
CA GLU A 49 -1.19 18.67 10.60
C GLU A 49 0.32 18.54 10.84
N ASP A 50 0.71 17.63 11.71
CA ASP A 50 2.13 17.37 12.02
C ASP A 50 2.87 16.69 10.86
N PHE A 51 2.26 15.66 10.28
CA PHE A 51 2.87 14.98 9.14
C PHE A 51 2.92 15.86 7.90
N ASP A 52 1.92 16.71 7.66
CA ASP A 52 1.94 17.69 6.56
C ASP A 52 3.09 18.70 6.72
N LYS A 53 3.33 19.20 7.94
CA LYS A 53 4.49 20.07 8.21
C LYS A 53 5.81 19.32 8.03
N ALA A 54 5.91 18.09 8.54
CA ALA A 54 7.09 17.25 8.40
C ALA A 54 7.41 16.97 6.92
N ALA A 55 6.39 16.60 6.14
CA ALA A 55 6.46 16.32 4.70
C ALA A 55 6.83 17.57 3.88
N LYS A 56 6.35 18.75 4.25
CA LYS A 56 6.74 20.02 3.61
C LYS A 56 8.19 20.39 3.91
N LEU A 57 8.66 20.12 5.13
CA LEU A 57 10.04 20.41 5.53
C LEU A 57 11.04 19.43 4.88
N HIS A 58 10.66 18.15 4.77
CA HIS A 58 11.45 17.11 4.12
C HIS A 58 10.59 16.28 3.15
N PRO A 59 10.45 16.72 1.89
CA PRO A 59 9.62 16.00 0.90
C PRO A 59 10.08 14.56 0.58
N GLY A 60 11.34 14.23 0.88
CA GLY A 60 11.92 12.89 0.70
C GLY A 60 11.73 11.95 1.90
N ASP A 61 11.03 12.39 2.94
CA ASP A 61 10.69 11.56 4.08
C ASP A 61 9.43 10.74 3.78
N TRP A 62 9.64 9.46 3.48
CA TRP A 62 8.57 8.55 3.12
C TRP A 62 7.63 8.25 4.30
N GLU A 63 8.12 8.30 5.55
CA GLU A 63 7.31 8.02 6.75
C GLU A 63 6.32 9.15 6.99
N ALA A 64 6.78 10.40 6.85
CA ALA A 64 5.90 11.58 6.90
C ALA A 64 4.76 11.46 5.86
N GLN A 65 5.09 11.13 4.62
CA GLN A 65 4.11 10.99 3.53
C GLN A 65 3.15 9.81 3.76
N PHE A 66 3.68 8.67 4.22
CA PHE A 66 2.90 7.48 4.51
C PHE A 66 1.90 7.72 5.65
N HIS A 67 2.36 8.27 6.77
CA HIS A 67 1.51 8.56 7.91
C HIS A 67 0.51 9.68 7.64
N LEU A 68 0.88 10.69 6.84
CA LEU A 68 -0.07 11.69 6.34
C LEU A 68 -1.18 11.03 5.51
N GLY A 69 -0.81 10.14 4.60
CA GLY A 69 -1.75 9.35 3.80
C GLY A 69 -2.70 8.53 4.66
N LYS A 70 -2.18 7.83 5.68
CA LYS A 70 -2.97 7.07 6.65
C LYS A 70 -3.94 7.94 7.43
N CYS A 71 -3.50 9.12 7.89
CA CYS A 71 -4.40 10.06 8.56
C CYS A 71 -5.53 10.52 7.63
N TYR A 72 -5.25 10.77 6.35
CA TYR A 72 -6.29 11.14 5.40
C TYR A 72 -7.29 10.01 5.12
N MET A 73 -6.86 8.74 5.10
CA MET A 73 -7.78 7.60 5.01
C MET A 73 -8.75 7.58 6.20
N GLU A 74 -8.23 7.72 7.42
CA GLU A 74 -9.04 7.74 8.65
C GLU A 74 -9.99 8.95 8.72
N LEU A 75 -9.62 10.07 8.08
CA LEU A 75 -10.45 11.27 7.98
C LEU A 75 -11.48 11.18 6.83
N GLY A 76 -11.54 10.07 6.09
CA GLY A 76 -12.46 9.90 4.96
C GLY A 76 -12.11 10.77 3.74
N ASN A 77 -10.83 11.07 3.54
CA ASN A 77 -10.31 11.83 2.41
C ASN A 77 -9.36 10.98 1.55
N PRO A 78 -9.87 9.97 0.83
CA PRO A 78 -9.04 9.05 0.05
C PRO A 78 -8.29 9.74 -1.09
N GLU A 79 -8.80 10.85 -1.63
CA GLU A 79 -8.09 11.61 -2.67
C GLU A 79 -6.80 12.24 -2.16
N ALA A 80 -6.83 12.86 -0.97
CA ALA A 80 -5.64 13.42 -0.34
C ALA A 80 -4.70 12.31 0.11
N ALA A 81 -5.24 11.21 0.63
CA ALA A 81 -4.45 10.04 0.98
C ALA A 81 -3.65 9.51 -0.22
N ALA A 82 -4.31 9.31 -1.36
CA ALA A 82 -3.68 8.82 -2.58
C ALA A 82 -2.55 9.75 -3.07
N GLN A 83 -2.64 11.07 -2.85
CA GLN A 83 -1.57 12.01 -3.21
C GLN A 83 -0.32 11.81 -2.35
N SER A 84 -0.48 11.76 -1.03
CA SER A 84 0.64 11.52 -0.11
C SER A 84 1.24 10.12 -0.27
N LEU A 85 0.39 9.10 -0.44
CA LEU A 85 0.81 7.72 -0.61
C LEU A 85 1.53 7.48 -1.93
N ALA A 86 1.15 8.17 -3.01
CA ALA A 86 1.89 8.12 -4.27
C ALA A 86 3.35 8.60 -4.10
N ILE A 87 3.57 9.62 -3.26
CA ILE A 87 4.92 10.09 -2.93
C ILE A 87 5.66 9.05 -2.11
N ALA A 88 5.04 8.53 -1.04
CA ALA A 88 5.65 7.48 -0.21
C ALA A 88 6.03 6.24 -1.03
N GLU A 89 5.16 5.81 -1.94
CA GLU A 89 5.38 4.69 -2.85
C GLU A 89 6.55 4.96 -3.80
N SER A 90 6.67 6.18 -4.34
CA SER A 90 7.81 6.56 -5.19
C SER A 90 9.15 6.51 -4.45
N LEU A 91 9.15 6.77 -3.14
CA LEU A 91 10.33 6.75 -2.29
C LEU A 91 10.66 5.33 -1.79
N LYS A 92 9.65 4.46 -1.63
CA LYS A 92 9.78 3.08 -1.14
C LYS A 92 8.97 2.07 -1.98
N PRO A 93 9.33 1.85 -3.26
CA PRO A 93 8.52 1.06 -4.20
C PRO A 93 8.44 -0.44 -3.90
N TYR A 94 9.15 -0.95 -2.88
CA TYR A 94 9.07 -2.35 -2.43
C TYR A 94 8.44 -2.49 -1.05
N ASN A 95 8.00 -1.39 -0.42
CA ASN A 95 7.24 -1.46 0.82
C ASN A 95 5.81 -1.89 0.48
N THR A 96 5.37 -3.01 1.05
CA THR A 96 4.05 -3.59 0.80
C THR A 96 2.94 -2.86 1.56
N GLU A 97 3.23 -2.30 2.73
CA GLU A 97 2.26 -1.55 3.52
C GLU A 97 1.88 -0.23 2.82
N VAL A 98 2.88 0.47 2.29
CA VAL A 98 2.66 1.69 1.49
C VAL A 98 1.84 1.35 0.25
N ALA A 99 2.18 0.27 -0.44
CA ALA A 99 1.51 -0.17 -1.66
C ALA A 99 0.04 -0.53 -1.45
N ASP A 100 -0.24 -1.31 -0.40
CA ASP A 100 -1.59 -1.75 -0.08
C ASP A 100 -2.46 -0.56 0.32
N LEU A 101 -1.94 0.36 1.13
CA LEU A 101 -2.69 1.55 1.51
C LEU A 101 -2.89 2.51 0.33
N TYR A 102 -1.91 2.62 -0.58
CA TYR A 102 -2.07 3.41 -1.80
C TYR A 102 -3.14 2.84 -2.72
N ALA A 103 -3.14 1.52 -2.93
CA ALA A 103 -4.17 0.83 -3.70
C ALA A 103 -5.56 1.06 -3.11
N GLU A 104 -5.71 0.93 -1.78
CA GLU A 104 -6.97 1.19 -1.08
C GLU A 104 -7.43 2.65 -1.27
N ALA A 105 -6.52 3.62 -1.14
CA ALA A 105 -6.83 5.03 -1.36
C ALA A 105 -7.28 5.31 -2.81
N LEU A 106 -6.70 4.63 -3.81
CA LEU A 106 -7.14 4.73 -5.20
C LEU A 106 -8.52 4.12 -5.42
N LEU A 107 -8.81 2.97 -4.80
CA LEU A 107 -10.12 2.33 -4.86
C LEU A 107 -11.20 3.23 -4.25
N GLN A 108 -10.99 3.71 -3.02
CA GLN A 108 -11.95 4.56 -2.32
C GLN A 108 -12.15 5.94 -2.96
N SER A 109 -11.16 6.44 -3.72
CA SER A 109 -11.29 7.68 -4.49
C SER A 109 -11.82 7.48 -5.91
N ASP A 110 -12.37 6.30 -6.22
CA ASP A 110 -12.96 5.92 -7.52
C ASP A 110 -12.00 6.13 -8.71
N LYS A 111 -10.69 5.92 -8.48
CA LYS A 111 -9.64 6.06 -9.51
C LYS A 111 -9.26 4.71 -10.09
N GLN A 112 -10.26 3.96 -10.57
CA GLN A 112 -10.11 2.58 -11.04
C GLN A 112 -9.02 2.42 -12.11
N ASP A 113 -8.97 3.31 -13.12
CA ASP A 113 -7.94 3.26 -14.17
C ASP A 113 -6.50 3.39 -13.62
N LYS A 114 -6.33 4.23 -12.59
CA LYS A 114 -5.02 4.43 -11.94
C LYS A 114 -4.67 3.24 -11.06
N LEU A 115 -5.64 2.71 -10.32
CA LEU A 115 -5.48 1.51 -9.51
C LEU A 115 -5.03 0.32 -10.37
N TYR A 116 -5.73 0.08 -11.47
CA TYR A 116 -5.40 -0.97 -12.43
C TYR A 116 -3.97 -0.80 -12.95
N SER A 117 -3.64 0.38 -13.50
CA SER A 117 -2.32 0.66 -14.07
C SER A 117 -1.19 0.53 -13.04
N TYR A 118 -1.45 0.97 -11.81
CA TYR A 118 -0.52 0.89 -10.69
C TYR A 118 -0.22 -0.56 -10.31
N LEU A 119 -1.26 -1.34 -10.00
CA LEU A 119 -1.10 -2.73 -9.55
C LEU A 119 -0.52 -3.62 -10.64
N PHE A 120 -0.97 -3.46 -11.89
CA PHE A 120 -0.41 -4.18 -13.03
C PHE A 120 1.07 -3.86 -13.23
N GLY A 121 1.45 -2.58 -13.21
CA GLY A 121 2.84 -2.15 -13.34
C GLY A 121 3.72 -2.67 -12.19
N ARG A 122 3.19 -2.70 -10.97
CA ARG A 122 3.87 -3.29 -9.80
C ARG A 122 4.04 -4.80 -9.95
N ALA A 123 3.01 -5.52 -10.36
CA ALA A 123 3.08 -6.96 -10.59
C ALA A 123 4.11 -7.31 -11.67
N GLN A 124 4.11 -6.58 -12.79
CA GLN A 124 5.10 -6.76 -13.85
C GLN A 124 6.53 -6.44 -13.43
N SER A 125 6.74 -5.38 -12.64
CA SER A 125 8.10 -5.00 -12.23
C SER A 125 8.66 -5.89 -11.13
N GLN A 126 7.83 -6.31 -10.18
CA GLN A 126 8.29 -7.08 -9.02
C GLN A 126 8.36 -8.59 -9.29
N GLN A 127 7.50 -9.12 -10.17
CA GLN A 127 7.45 -10.56 -10.49
C GLN A 127 7.36 -11.44 -9.23
N THR A 128 6.54 -11.04 -8.26
CA THR A 128 6.31 -11.81 -7.03
C THR A 128 4.88 -12.36 -7.01
N VAL A 129 4.71 -13.53 -6.39
CA VAL A 129 3.40 -14.16 -6.16
C VAL A 129 2.44 -13.15 -5.51
N ARG A 130 2.88 -12.47 -4.45
CA ARG A 130 2.07 -11.47 -3.73
C ARG A 130 1.58 -10.33 -4.64
N ALA A 131 2.44 -9.79 -5.50
CA ALA A 131 2.06 -8.66 -6.35
C ALA A 131 1.02 -9.07 -7.41
N TRP A 132 1.16 -10.26 -8.00
CA TRP A 132 0.17 -10.80 -8.93
C TRP A 132 -1.14 -11.18 -8.23
N ILE A 133 -1.08 -11.74 -7.02
CA ILE A 133 -2.27 -11.97 -6.18
C ILE A 133 -3.01 -10.66 -5.90
N LYS A 134 -2.30 -9.61 -5.48
CA LYS A 134 -2.93 -8.31 -5.22
C LYS A 134 -3.58 -7.76 -6.48
N PHE A 135 -2.91 -7.84 -7.63
CA PHE A 135 -3.53 -7.41 -8.89
C PHE A 135 -4.78 -8.25 -9.24
N ALA A 136 -4.77 -9.56 -9.02
CA ALA A 136 -5.93 -10.43 -9.22
C ALA A 136 -7.11 -10.05 -8.32
N GLU A 137 -6.90 -9.89 -7.02
CA GLU A 137 -7.95 -9.51 -6.05
C GLU A 137 -8.67 -8.24 -6.47
N TYR A 138 -7.93 -7.21 -6.89
CA TYR A 138 -8.52 -5.97 -7.35
C TYR A 138 -9.18 -6.10 -8.74
N ALA A 139 -8.62 -6.89 -9.65
CA ALA A 139 -9.29 -7.16 -10.93
C ALA A 139 -10.64 -7.87 -10.72
N MET A 140 -10.74 -8.76 -9.72
CA MET A 140 -12.01 -9.38 -9.32
C MET A 140 -12.99 -8.34 -8.75
N GLU A 141 -12.53 -7.40 -7.92
CA GLU A 141 -13.37 -6.33 -7.38
C GLU A 141 -13.89 -5.38 -8.49
N LEU A 142 -13.05 -5.13 -9.51
CA LEU A 142 -13.40 -4.32 -10.68
C LEU A 142 -14.24 -5.05 -11.73
N ASP A 143 -14.64 -6.30 -11.48
CA ASP A 143 -15.38 -7.16 -12.42
C ASP A 143 -14.66 -7.34 -13.77
N ASP A 144 -13.33 -7.42 -13.74
CA ASP A 144 -12.46 -7.72 -14.89
C ASP A 144 -11.93 -9.18 -14.80
N PRO A 145 -12.71 -10.16 -15.27
CA PRO A 145 -12.37 -11.57 -15.12
C PRO A 145 -11.16 -11.99 -15.96
N ASP A 146 -10.88 -11.30 -17.06
CA ASP A 146 -9.75 -11.62 -17.95
C ASP A 146 -8.42 -11.27 -17.25
N SER A 147 -8.35 -10.07 -16.67
CA SER A 147 -7.18 -9.63 -15.90
C SER A 147 -7.00 -10.47 -14.64
N ALA A 148 -8.08 -10.77 -13.92
CA ALA A 148 -8.04 -11.65 -12.74
C ALA A 148 -7.48 -13.02 -13.10
N THR A 149 -8.01 -13.66 -14.15
CA THR A 149 -7.54 -14.98 -14.62
C THR A 149 -6.05 -14.96 -14.98
N ASN A 150 -5.61 -13.94 -15.72
CA ASN A 150 -4.20 -13.82 -16.11
C ASN A 150 -3.28 -13.67 -14.89
N ALA A 151 -3.66 -12.80 -13.96
CA ALA A 151 -2.90 -12.52 -12.75
C ALA A 151 -2.80 -13.75 -11.84
N ILE A 152 -3.91 -14.47 -11.64
CA ILE A 152 -3.95 -15.73 -10.87
C ILE A 152 -3.02 -16.77 -11.49
N ASN A 153 -3.14 -17.01 -12.80
CA ASN A 153 -2.31 -17.99 -13.49
C ASN A 153 -0.82 -17.62 -13.41
N THR A 154 -0.49 -16.33 -13.48
CA THR A 154 0.88 -15.86 -13.32
C THR A 154 1.38 -16.08 -11.89
N ALA A 155 0.56 -15.82 -10.88
CA ALA A 155 0.90 -16.09 -9.48
C ALA A 155 1.12 -17.60 -9.21
N ILE A 156 0.29 -18.47 -9.77
CA ILE A 156 0.46 -19.94 -9.70
C ILE A 156 1.78 -20.35 -10.37
N ALA A 157 2.09 -19.81 -11.55
CA ALA A 157 3.31 -20.15 -12.29
C ALA A 157 4.61 -19.67 -11.58
N LEU A 158 4.52 -18.60 -10.78
CA LEU A 158 5.63 -18.09 -9.97
C LEU A 158 5.75 -18.78 -8.60
N SER A 159 4.70 -19.47 -8.14
CA SER A 159 4.72 -20.21 -6.88
C SER A 159 5.73 -21.35 -6.96
N ASP A 160 6.40 -21.63 -5.83
CA ASP A 160 7.32 -22.75 -5.70
C ASP A 160 6.62 -24.08 -5.40
N GLY A 161 5.28 -24.09 -5.41
CA GLY A 161 4.45 -25.25 -5.10
C GLY A 161 4.28 -25.50 -3.61
N THR A 162 4.72 -24.59 -2.74
CA THR A 162 4.48 -24.64 -1.29
C THR A 162 3.45 -23.62 -0.81
N ASP A 163 3.22 -22.56 -1.59
CA ASP A 163 2.23 -21.54 -1.30
C ASP A 163 0.85 -21.90 -1.88
N ILE A 164 -0.13 -22.09 -1.00
CA ILE A 164 -1.53 -22.36 -1.38
C ILE A 164 -2.32 -21.11 -1.75
N ALA A 165 -1.86 -19.90 -1.41
CA ALA A 165 -2.60 -18.67 -1.61
C ALA A 165 -3.08 -18.45 -3.05
N PRO A 166 -2.26 -18.60 -4.11
CA PRO A 166 -2.75 -18.42 -5.47
C PRO A 166 -3.76 -19.50 -5.90
N LEU A 167 -3.70 -20.71 -5.33
CA LEU A 167 -4.67 -21.79 -5.60
C LEU A 167 -6.00 -21.53 -4.92
N VAL A 168 -6.00 -21.05 -3.67
CA VAL A 168 -7.22 -20.66 -2.93
C VAL A 168 -7.94 -19.53 -3.66
N ILE A 169 -7.21 -18.53 -4.14
CA ILE A 169 -7.78 -17.43 -4.93
C ILE A 169 -8.36 -17.95 -6.24
N ALA A 170 -7.64 -18.84 -6.95
CA ALA A 170 -8.12 -19.44 -8.19
C ALA A 170 -9.41 -20.24 -7.98
N ALA A 171 -9.49 -21.02 -6.90
CA ALA A 171 -10.67 -21.80 -6.55
C ALA A 171 -11.87 -20.89 -6.25
N THR A 172 -11.68 -19.90 -5.37
CA THR A 172 -12.71 -18.92 -4.99
C THR A 172 -13.19 -18.12 -6.20
N PHE A 173 -12.29 -17.76 -7.11
CA PHE A 173 -12.66 -17.03 -8.31
C PHE A 173 -13.44 -17.90 -9.29
N ALA A 174 -13.05 -19.16 -9.47
CA ALA A 174 -13.81 -20.12 -10.28
C ALA A 174 -15.22 -20.36 -9.72
N GLU A 175 -15.37 -20.44 -8.39
CA GLU A 175 -16.69 -20.50 -7.72
C GLU A 175 -17.55 -19.28 -8.05
N ARG A 176 -16.97 -18.07 -8.00
CA ARG A 176 -17.68 -16.84 -8.36
C ARG A 176 -18.15 -16.83 -9.83
N LEU A 177 -17.39 -17.45 -10.73
CA LEU A 177 -17.77 -17.62 -12.14
C LEU A 177 -18.75 -18.78 -12.38
N GLY A 178 -19.01 -19.61 -11.36
CA GLY A 178 -19.83 -20.82 -11.48
C GLY A 178 -19.12 -21.98 -12.20
N ASP A 179 -17.79 -21.94 -12.31
CA ASP A 179 -16.99 -23.06 -12.84
C ASP A 179 -16.59 -24.02 -11.72
N ASP A 180 -17.57 -24.81 -11.28
CA ASP A 180 -17.41 -25.81 -10.22
C ASP A 180 -16.32 -26.85 -10.53
N THR A 181 -16.09 -27.13 -11.82
CA THR A 181 -15.08 -28.11 -12.25
C THR A 181 -13.67 -27.56 -12.01
N LEU A 182 -13.47 -26.29 -12.35
CA LEU A 182 -12.19 -25.62 -12.13
C LEU A 182 -11.97 -25.33 -10.63
N ALA A 183 -13.02 -24.90 -9.92
CA ALA A 183 -12.97 -24.63 -8.49
C ALA A 183 -12.49 -25.85 -7.69
N ILE A 184 -13.15 -27.00 -7.83
CA ILE A 184 -12.75 -28.22 -7.12
C ILE A 184 -11.34 -28.68 -7.51
N THR A 185 -10.93 -28.45 -8.75
CA THR A 185 -9.58 -28.78 -9.22
C THR A 185 -8.52 -28.00 -8.44
N TYR A 186 -8.71 -26.69 -8.25
CA TYR A 186 -7.78 -25.88 -7.47
C TYR A 186 -7.84 -26.19 -5.97
N TRP A 187 -9.02 -26.47 -5.42
CA TRP A 187 -9.13 -26.92 -4.03
C TRP A 187 -8.35 -28.21 -3.76
N LYS A 188 -8.41 -29.18 -4.68
CA LYS A 188 -7.61 -30.41 -4.60
C LYS A 188 -6.12 -30.14 -4.64
N GLN A 189 -5.67 -29.26 -5.53
CA GLN A 189 -4.25 -28.87 -5.58
C GLN A 189 -3.80 -28.22 -4.28
N ALA A 190 -4.61 -27.32 -3.71
CA ALA A 190 -4.32 -26.70 -2.43
C ALA A 190 -4.28 -27.74 -1.29
N TRP A 191 -5.17 -28.73 -1.31
CA TRP A 191 -5.22 -29.81 -0.32
C TRP A 191 -3.98 -30.72 -0.35
N ILE A 192 -3.40 -30.96 -1.52
CA ILE A 192 -2.14 -31.73 -1.64
C ILE A 192 -1.01 -31.05 -0.85
N ILE A 193 -1.00 -29.71 -0.81
CA ILE A 193 0.02 -28.92 -0.11
C ILE A 193 -0.32 -28.81 1.38
N GLU A 194 -1.56 -28.47 1.72
CA GLU A 194 -2.02 -28.33 3.11
C GLU A 194 -3.24 -29.21 3.43
N PRO A 195 -3.07 -30.53 3.62
CA PRO A 195 -4.19 -31.46 3.78
C PRO A 195 -4.95 -31.31 5.10
N THR A 196 -4.35 -30.63 6.09
CA THR A 196 -4.93 -30.38 7.42
C THR A 196 -5.70 -29.05 7.49
N ASN A 197 -5.67 -28.24 6.43
CA ASN A 197 -6.36 -26.96 6.38
C ASN A 197 -7.88 -27.19 6.31
N SER A 198 -8.60 -26.71 7.31
CA SER A 198 -10.04 -26.94 7.45
C SER A 198 -10.87 -26.22 6.38
N GLU A 199 -10.42 -25.07 5.90
CA GLU A 199 -11.10 -24.32 4.84
C GLU A 199 -11.11 -25.14 3.55
N ILE A 200 -9.94 -25.56 3.10
CA ILE A 200 -9.77 -26.39 1.90
C ILE A 200 -10.57 -27.70 2.01
N THR A 201 -10.45 -28.38 3.16
CA THR A 201 -11.16 -29.63 3.42
C THR A 201 -12.69 -29.45 3.34
N ASN A 202 -13.21 -28.34 3.88
CA ASN A 202 -14.63 -28.04 3.85
C ASN A 202 -15.11 -27.67 2.44
N ALA A 203 -14.31 -26.92 1.67
CA ALA A 203 -14.61 -26.58 0.29
C ALA A 203 -14.71 -27.83 -0.60
N ILE A 204 -13.79 -28.79 -0.46
CA ILE A 204 -13.89 -30.07 -1.20
C ILE A 204 -15.16 -30.84 -0.80
N ARG A 205 -15.51 -30.85 0.50
CA ARG A 205 -16.73 -31.51 0.98
C ARG A 205 -18.01 -30.86 0.48
N SER A 206 -18.06 -29.55 0.26
CA SER A 206 -19.23 -28.91 -0.34
C SER A 206 -19.50 -29.37 -1.77
N TYR A 207 -18.48 -29.87 -2.46
CA TYR A 207 -18.61 -30.54 -3.76
C TYR A 207 -18.99 -32.03 -3.66
N GLY A 208 -19.24 -32.55 -2.45
CA GLY A 208 -19.60 -33.95 -2.23
C GLY A 208 -18.43 -34.93 -2.27
N GLU A 209 -17.19 -34.43 -2.27
CA GLU A 209 -15.99 -35.25 -2.21
C GLU A 209 -15.46 -35.38 -0.78
N VAL A 210 -14.84 -36.51 -0.46
CA VAL A 210 -14.24 -36.76 0.85
C VAL A 210 -12.72 -36.68 0.71
N PRO A 211 -12.07 -35.63 1.25
CA PRO A 211 -10.62 -35.51 1.28
C PRO A 211 -9.95 -36.75 1.87
N GLY A 212 -8.99 -37.34 1.13
CA GLY A 212 -8.31 -38.56 1.55
C GLY A 212 -7.15 -38.96 0.64
N PRO A 213 -6.33 -39.95 1.05
CA PRO A 213 -5.09 -40.34 0.37
C PRO A 213 -5.28 -40.69 -1.11
N THR A 214 -6.43 -41.29 -1.45
CA THR A 214 -6.79 -41.65 -2.83
C THR A 214 -6.93 -40.46 -3.78
N MET A 215 -7.01 -39.23 -3.26
CA MET A 215 -7.12 -38.01 -4.06
C MET A 215 -5.77 -37.51 -4.61
N THR A 216 -4.65 -37.99 -4.08
CA THR A 216 -3.31 -37.60 -4.57
C THR A 216 -2.92 -38.38 -5.83
N GLY A 217 -3.70 -39.39 -6.23
CA GLY A 217 -3.35 -40.30 -7.33
C GLY A 217 -2.13 -41.18 -7.04
N VAL A 218 -1.62 -41.16 -5.80
CA VAL A 218 -0.58 -42.08 -5.34
C VAL A 218 -1.29 -43.38 -4.93
N ASP A 219 -1.21 -44.41 -5.78
CA ASP A 219 -1.64 -45.75 -5.41
C ASP A 219 -0.80 -46.20 -4.20
N ASP A 220 -1.45 -46.55 -3.09
CA ASP A 220 -0.85 -47.13 -1.87
C ASP A 220 -0.32 -48.58 -2.10
N THR A 221 0.15 -48.90 -3.31
CA THR A 221 0.75 -50.21 -3.61
C THR A 221 2.26 -50.16 -3.40
N GLU A 222 2.69 -50.25 -2.15
CA GLU A 222 3.98 -50.86 -1.77
C GLU A 222 3.80 -52.34 -1.43
#